data_AF-A0A7J6BMN7-F1
#
_entry.id   AF-A0A7J6BMN7-F1
#
_cell.length_a   1.000
_cell.length_b   1.000
_cell.length_c   1.000
_cell.angle_alpha   90.00
_cell.angle_beta   90.00
_cell.angle_gamma   90.00
#
_symmetry.space_group_name_H-M   'P 1'
#
loop_
_entity.id
_entity.type
_entity.pdbx_description
1 polymer ?
#
loop_
_entity_poly.entity_id
_entity_poly.type
_entity_poly.pdbx_seq_one_letter_code
_entity_poly.pdbx_strand_id
1 'polypeptide(L)'
;MFTHSDASLLPLVADVVQDVLTALDLSYDQRTPQFCSVLHSLMKALVRWFPAIMERQETPSKETQNKECVNLRQFLLDYKKQKELAEGIGIEEEDPNDLEVPPPTSDEDTDGPAEKKELPLHIQIAKDVMERCIHLLSDSSLRIQLKVLDILELCVCILCQREDELLPMVHRCWPALLHRLTNDDPLAVPRAFKVLCVLGESCGDFLRKRVSKEVLPRLTSSLMKQVEVSARSGPVYTHTLAYKLQLAVLQGLGPLCVKLDLMEADLDRVIDTCLPYLSCRQPIKLQEACLSVFRSLMDLDSDLCWFSLNELCCPVAYEPPHPHLLPVTLSGSDKPRNQFTDNVLTLLQEFDAPQEQDAT
;
A
#
# COMPACT_ATOMS: atom_id res chain seq x y z
N MET A 1 -25.18 -9.14 -23.15
CA MET A 1 -24.42 -10.04 -24.04
C MET A 1 -23.37 -10.82 -23.24
N PHE A 2 -22.40 -10.18 -22.61
CA PHE A 2 -21.31 -10.90 -21.93
C PHE A 2 -21.69 -11.71 -20.68
N THR A 3 -22.86 -11.50 -20.07
CA THR A 3 -23.21 -12.09 -18.76
C THR A 3 -23.24 -13.62 -18.73
N HIS A 4 -23.55 -14.30 -19.84
CA HIS A 4 -23.65 -15.77 -19.91
C HIS A 4 -22.68 -16.38 -20.94
N SER A 5 -21.59 -15.69 -21.25
CA SER A 5 -20.57 -16.13 -22.22
C SER A 5 -19.25 -16.46 -21.54
N ASP A 6 -18.34 -17.12 -22.26
CA ASP A 6 -17.00 -17.52 -21.83
C ASP A 6 -15.89 -16.91 -22.72
N ALA A 7 -14.63 -17.30 -22.46
CA ALA A 7 -13.45 -16.81 -23.17
C ALA A 7 -13.49 -17.05 -24.69
N SER A 8 -14.25 -18.04 -25.18
CA SER A 8 -14.34 -18.34 -26.62
C SER A 8 -15.06 -17.25 -27.42
N LEU A 9 -15.80 -16.36 -26.75
CA LEU A 9 -16.45 -15.22 -27.39
C LEU A 9 -15.44 -14.14 -27.80
N LEU A 10 -14.28 -14.07 -27.15
CA LEU A 10 -13.35 -12.96 -27.31
C LEU A 10 -12.86 -12.75 -28.76
N PRO A 11 -12.43 -13.79 -29.50
CA PRO A 11 -12.03 -13.62 -30.90
C PRO A 11 -13.18 -13.14 -31.80
N LEU A 12 -14.43 -13.47 -31.48
CA LEU A 12 -15.60 -13.12 -32.29
C LEU A 12 -16.02 -11.66 -32.12
N VAL A 13 -15.63 -11.02 -31.00
CA VAL A 13 -16.00 -9.64 -30.68
C VAL A 13 -14.83 -8.67 -30.83
N ALA A 14 -13.63 -9.15 -31.13
CA ALA A 14 -12.42 -8.33 -31.20
C ALA A 14 -12.56 -7.13 -32.16
N ASP A 15 -13.04 -7.37 -33.38
CA ASP A 15 -13.26 -6.31 -34.38
C ASP A 15 -14.29 -5.28 -33.89
N VAL A 16 -15.38 -5.75 -33.26
CA VAL A 16 -16.42 -4.88 -32.69
C VAL A 16 -15.87 -4.03 -31.55
N VAL A 17 -14.98 -4.58 -30.73
CA VAL A 17 -14.30 -3.81 -29.68
C VAL A 17 -13.43 -2.73 -30.30
N GLN A 18 -12.72 -3.04 -31.37
CA GLN A 18 -11.90 -2.05 -32.07
C GLN A 18 -12.74 -0.95 -32.73
N ASP A 19 -13.91 -1.30 -33.29
CA ASP A 19 -14.87 -0.32 -33.81
C ASP A 19 -15.40 0.60 -32.71
N VAL A 20 -15.68 0.05 -31.52
CA VAL A 20 -16.12 0.84 -30.36
C VAL A 20 -15.02 1.80 -29.89
N LEU A 21 -13.77 1.35 -29.83
CA LEU A 21 -12.62 2.20 -29.47
C LEU A 21 -12.39 3.30 -30.52
N THR A 22 -12.45 2.96 -31.80
CA THR A 22 -12.31 3.93 -32.89
C THR A 22 -13.46 4.94 -32.86
N ALA A 23 -14.69 4.49 -32.59
CA ALA A 23 -15.84 5.37 -32.47
C ALA A 23 -15.74 6.29 -31.24
N LEU A 24 -15.15 5.81 -30.14
CA LEU A 24 -14.87 6.61 -28.94
C LEU A 24 -13.89 7.74 -29.27
N ASP A 25 -12.79 7.45 -29.98
CA ASP A 25 -11.78 8.43 -30.40
C ASP A 25 -12.36 9.51 -31.34
N LEU A 26 -13.37 9.14 -32.14
CA LEU A 26 -14.03 10.04 -33.10
C LEU A 26 -15.24 10.80 -32.51
N SER A 27 -15.77 10.36 -31.37
CA SER A 27 -16.98 10.94 -30.78
C SER A 27 -16.64 11.87 -29.61
N TYR A 28 -16.92 13.16 -29.77
CA TYR A 28 -16.46 14.18 -28.81
C TYR A 28 -17.41 14.49 -27.64
N ASP A 29 -18.58 13.84 -27.47
CA ASP A 29 -19.34 14.00 -26.20
C ASP A 29 -20.57 13.09 -26.03
N GLN A 30 -21.51 13.06 -27.00
CA GLN A 30 -22.86 12.55 -26.72
C GLN A 30 -22.97 11.02 -26.56
N ARG A 31 -22.02 10.26 -27.11
CA ARG A 31 -22.03 8.78 -27.08
C ARG A 31 -20.99 8.17 -26.13
N THR A 32 -20.11 9.00 -25.56
CA THR A 32 -19.07 8.59 -24.62
C THR A 32 -19.62 7.76 -23.46
N PRO A 33 -20.76 8.12 -22.81
CA PRO A 33 -21.31 7.31 -21.72
C PRO A 33 -21.72 5.88 -22.14
N GLN A 34 -22.25 5.72 -23.35
CA GLN A 34 -22.67 4.44 -23.90
C GLN A 34 -21.45 3.57 -24.20
N PHE A 35 -20.42 4.14 -24.84
CA PHE A 35 -19.16 3.44 -25.10
C PHE A 35 -18.49 3.00 -23.80
N CYS A 36 -18.36 3.89 -22.81
CA CYS A 36 -17.82 3.54 -21.49
C CYS A 36 -18.63 2.40 -20.83
N SER A 37 -19.95 2.36 -21.01
CA SER A 37 -20.80 1.28 -20.47
C SER A 37 -20.52 -0.07 -21.14
N VAL A 38 -20.28 -0.08 -22.45
CA VAL A 38 -19.89 -1.28 -23.22
C VAL A 38 -18.50 -1.74 -22.80
N LEU A 39 -17.50 -0.83 -22.78
CA LEU A 39 -16.13 -1.13 -22.40
C LEU A 39 -16.04 -1.65 -20.96
N HIS A 40 -16.75 -1.04 -20.02
CA HIS A 40 -16.83 -1.52 -18.64
C HIS A 40 -17.44 -2.92 -18.55
N SER A 41 -18.47 -3.22 -19.34
CA SER A 41 -19.09 -4.57 -19.37
C SER A 41 -18.14 -5.61 -19.97
N LEU A 42 -17.37 -5.23 -20.99
CA LEU A 42 -16.32 -6.05 -21.58
C LEU A 42 -15.19 -6.33 -20.58
N MET A 43 -14.67 -5.30 -19.90
CA MET A 43 -13.60 -5.48 -18.91
C MET A 43 -14.03 -6.40 -17.76
N LYS A 44 -15.28 -6.27 -17.28
CA LYS A 44 -15.84 -7.21 -16.30
C LYS A 44 -15.87 -8.64 -16.80
N ALA A 45 -16.18 -8.83 -18.09
CA ALA A 45 -16.19 -10.15 -18.70
C ALA A 45 -14.77 -10.72 -18.80
N LEU A 46 -13.79 -9.89 -19.20
CA LEU A 46 -12.39 -10.30 -19.28
C LEU A 46 -11.83 -10.72 -17.92
N VAL A 47 -12.03 -9.92 -16.86
CA VAL A 47 -11.60 -10.30 -15.49
C VAL A 47 -12.21 -11.64 -15.06
N ARG A 48 -13.46 -11.92 -15.44
CA ARG A 48 -14.11 -13.20 -15.13
C ARG A 48 -13.59 -14.36 -15.99
N TRP A 49 -13.31 -14.13 -17.26
CA TRP A 49 -12.84 -15.16 -18.19
C TRP A 49 -11.38 -15.52 -17.99
N PHE A 50 -10.58 -14.55 -17.57
CA PHE A 50 -9.15 -14.66 -17.33
C PHE A 50 -8.86 -14.14 -15.91
N PRO A 51 -9.31 -14.86 -14.86
CA PRO A 51 -9.03 -14.45 -13.50
C PRO A 51 -7.52 -14.48 -13.31
N ALA A 52 -6.93 -13.30 -13.09
CA ALA A 52 -5.56 -13.25 -12.62
C ALA A 52 -5.53 -13.99 -11.29
N ILE A 53 -4.66 -15.00 -11.19
CA ILE A 53 -4.18 -15.43 -9.88
C ILE A 53 -3.32 -14.24 -9.45
N MET A 54 -3.94 -13.26 -8.80
CA MET A 54 -3.23 -12.45 -7.83
C MET A 54 -2.87 -13.48 -6.78
N GLU A 55 -1.73 -14.14 -6.94
CA GLU A 55 -1.13 -14.86 -5.85
C GLU A 55 -1.21 -13.85 -4.72
N ARG A 56 -1.98 -14.19 -3.69
CA ARG A 56 -1.59 -13.77 -2.36
C ARG A 56 -0.16 -14.28 -2.33
N GLN A 57 0.78 -13.39 -2.64
CA GLN A 57 2.11 -13.50 -2.11
C GLN A 57 1.81 -13.58 -0.61
N GLU A 58 1.68 -14.81 -0.10
CA GLU A 58 2.57 -15.22 0.96
C GLU A 58 3.86 -14.52 0.62
N THR A 59 4.08 -13.43 1.35
CA THR A 59 5.29 -12.62 1.35
C THR A 59 6.40 -13.53 0.87
N PRO A 60 7.03 -13.27 -0.30
CA PRO A 60 8.06 -14.17 -0.82
C PRO A 60 8.98 -14.35 0.34
N SER A 61 8.99 -15.56 0.94
CA SER A 61 9.32 -15.76 2.35
C SER A 61 10.46 -14.81 2.58
N LYS A 62 10.15 -13.67 3.25
CA LYS A 62 11.24 -12.87 3.71
C LYS A 62 11.88 -13.95 4.53
N GLU A 63 13.09 -14.34 4.15
CA GLU A 63 14.08 -14.50 5.16
C GLU A 63 13.81 -13.27 6.04
N THR A 64 12.99 -13.47 7.07
CA THR A 64 13.45 -13.37 8.42
C THR A 64 14.90 -13.88 8.35
N GLN A 65 15.81 -13.03 7.84
CA GLN A 65 16.61 -12.26 8.74
C GLN A 65 15.68 -11.97 9.93
N ASN A 66 15.55 -12.99 10.79
CA ASN A 66 16.11 -12.90 12.10
C ASN A 66 17.29 -11.96 11.89
N LYS A 67 17.01 -10.65 11.97
CA LYS A 67 17.74 -9.84 12.89
C LYS A 67 17.65 -10.66 14.15
N GLU A 68 18.53 -11.66 14.25
CA GLU A 68 18.91 -12.26 15.50
C GLU A 68 19.01 -11.03 16.36
N CYS A 69 18.10 -10.92 17.34
CA CYS A 69 18.17 -9.87 18.33
C CYS A 69 19.63 -9.90 18.74
N VAL A 70 20.43 -8.92 18.27
CA VAL A 70 21.88 -9.02 18.30
C VAL A 70 22.16 -9.28 19.74
N ASN A 71 22.62 -10.49 20.06
CA ASN A 71 22.61 -10.93 21.43
C ASN A 71 23.55 -9.98 22.15
N LEU A 72 22.98 -9.00 22.85
CA LEU A 72 23.71 -7.81 23.23
C LEU A 72 24.87 -8.21 24.14
N ARG A 73 24.68 -9.30 24.89
CA ARG A 73 25.72 -9.96 25.66
C ARG A 73 26.85 -10.48 24.78
N GLN A 74 26.56 -11.20 23.70
CA GLN A 74 27.57 -11.71 22.78
C GLN A 74 28.32 -10.56 22.07
N PHE A 75 27.60 -9.55 21.56
CA PHE A 75 28.21 -8.38 20.95
C PHE A 75 29.14 -7.61 21.93
N LEU A 76 28.70 -7.40 23.17
CA LEU A 76 29.52 -6.75 24.20
C LEU A 76 30.73 -7.60 24.61
N LEU A 77 30.60 -8.93 24.61
CA LEU A 77 31.72 -9.85 24.86
C LEU A 77 32.73 -9.82 23.72
N ASP A 78 32.26 -9.80 22.47
CA ASP A 78 33.12 -9.72 21.29
C ASP A 78 33.82 -8.36 21.20
N TYR A 79 33.11 -7.27 21.50
CA TYR A 79 33.69 -5.93 21.61
C TYR A 79 34.75 -5.87 22.72
N LYS A 80 34.49 -6.47 23.88
CA LYS A 80 35.47 -6.58 24.98
C LYS A 80 36.70 -7.35 24.55
N LYS A 81 36.52 -8.50 23.86
CA LYS A 81 37.62 -9.33 23.34
C LYS A 81 38.46 -8.57 22.30
N GLN A 82 37.81 -7.86 21.37
CA GLN A 82 38.49 -7.02 20.38
C GLN A 82 39.26 -5.86 21.02
N LYS A 83 38.70 -5.26 22.07
CA LYS A 83 39.38 -4.22 22.85
C LYS A 83 40.61 -4.77 23.59
N GLU A 84 40.51 -5.94 24.20
CA GLU A 84 41.63 -6.62 24.89
C GLU A 84 42.76 -7.00 23.90
N LEU A 85 42.39 -7.44 22.68
CA LEU A 85 43.34 -7.67 21.59
C LEU A 85 44.02 -6.38 21.10
N ALA A 86 43.25 -5.29 20.95
CA ALA A 86 43.79 -3.98 20.56
C ALA A 86 44.71 -3.36 21.65
N GLU A 87 44.48 -3.69 22.91
CA GLU A 87 45.31 -3.30 24.06
C GLU A 87 46.51 -4.25 24.28
N GLY A 88 46.68 -5.28 23.44
CA GLY A 88 47.88 -6.13 23.39
C GLY A 88 47.97 -7.22 24.45
N ILE A 89 46.85 -7.61 25.07
CA ILE A 89 46.83 -8.70 26.05
C ILE A 89 46.47 -10.00 25.32
N GLY A 90 47.47 -10.86 25.05
CA GLY A 90 47.27 -12.25 24.63
C GLY A 90 47.51 -12.58 23.15
N ILE A 91 48.52 -12.00 22.50
CA ILE A 91 48.91 -12.38 21.12
C ILE A 91 49.93 -13.53 21.20
N GLU A 92 49.51 -14.74 20.85
CA GLU A 92 50.40 -15.72 20.21
C GLU A 92 50.29 -15.49 18.69
N GLU A 93 51.44 -15.33 18.04
CA GLU A 93 51.59 -14.97 16.62
C GLU A 93 51.15 -16.12 15.71
N GLU A 94 50.26 -15.86 14.75
CA GLU A 94 50.02 -16.77 13.62
C GLU A 94 50.24 -16.07 12.26
N ASP A 95 50.73 -16.91 11.35
CA ASP A 95 51.47 -16.72 10.10
C ASP A 95 50.67 -16.03 8.95
N PRO A 96 51.22 -15.03 8.22
CA PRO A 96 50.48 -14.23 7.23
C PRO A 96 50.47 -14.83 5.81
N ASN A 97 49.94 -16.04 5.63
CA ASN A 97 49.81 -16.66 4.30
C ASN A 97 48.48 -17.40 4.12
N ASP A 98 47.38 -16.65 3.96
CA ASP A 98 46.27 -17.11 3.12
C ASP A 98 45.35 -15.95 2.73
N LEU A 99 45.62 -15.35 1.57
CA LEU A 99 44.71 -14.42 0.88
C LEU A 99 44.68 -14.81 -0.60
N GLU A 100 43.86 -15.80 -0.95
CA GLU A 100 43.46 -16.05 -2.34
C GLU A 100 42.31 -15.11 -2.72
N VAL A 101 42.58 -14.21 -3.67
CA VAL A 101 41.58 -13.36 -4.33
C VAL A 101 41.15 -14.03 -5.64
N PRO A 102 39.86 -14.31 -5.89
CA PRO A 102 39.41 -14.79 -7.19
C PRO A 102 39.28 -13.63 -8.19
N PRO A 103 39.52 -13.86 -9.50
CA PRO A 103 39.49 -12.81 -10.52
C PRO A 103 38.05 -12.43 -10.91
N PRO A 104 37.83 -11.22 -11.46
CA PRO A 104 36.52 -10.74 -11.87
C PRO A 104 36.07 -11.44 -13.15
N THR A 105 34.86 -12.01 -13.15
CA THR A 105 34.17 -12.46 -14.34
C THR A 105 33.54 -11.28 -15.06
N SER A 106 33.90 -11.10 -16.32
CA SER A 106 33.33 -10.15 -17.26
C SER A 106 31.98 -10.69 -17.77
N ASP A 107 30.89 -10.11 -17.30
CA ASP A 107 29.58 -10.30 -17.92
C ASP A 107 29.44 -9.31 -19.09
N GLU A 108 29.69 -9.80 -20.30
CA GLU A 108 29.34 -9.11 -21.53
C GLU A 108 27.83 -9.29 -21.79
N ASP A 109 27.06 -8.25 -21.49
CA ASP A 109 25.65 -8.13 -21.90
C ASP A 109 25.54 -8.16 -23.43
N THR A 110 25.18 -9.33 -23.95
CA THR A 110 24.84 -9.50 -25.37
C THR A 110 23.37 -9.10 -25.57
N ASP A 111 23.15 -7.82 -25.83
CA ASP A 111 21.81 -7.27 -26.14
C ASP A 111 21.41 -7.66 -27.58
N GLY A 112 20.82 -8.85 -27.72
CA GLY A 112 20.15 -9.28 -28.95
C GLY A 112 18.74 -8.66 -29.04
N PRO A 113 18.22 -8.37 -30.25
CA PRO A 113 16.92 -7.74 -30.39
C PRO A 113 15.82 -8.65 -29.83
N ALA A 114 15.18 -8.21 -28.75
CA ALA A 114 14.06 -8.90 -28.12
C ALA A 114 12.94 -9.15 -29.14
N GLU A 115 12.75 -10.39 -29.56
CA GLU A 115 11.55 -10.83 -30.26
C GLU A 115 10.35 -10.55 -29.34
N LYS A 116 9.57 -9.50 -29.65
CA LYS A 116 8.34 -9.19 -28.92
C LYS A 116 7.37 -10.36 -29.10
N LYS A 117 7.28 -11.22 -28.07
CA LYS A 117 6.23 -12.24 -27.97
C LYS A 117 4.88 -11.56 -28.19
N GLU A 118 4.08 -12.07 -29.13
CA GLU A 118 2.74 -11.57 -29.39
C GLU A 118 1.89 -11.64 -28.10
N LEU A 119 1.28 -10.51 -27.73
CA LEU A 119 0.48 -10.43 -26.52
C LEU A 119 -0.81 -11.24 -26.69
N PRO A 120 -1.28 -11.95 -25.65
CA PRO A 120 -2.60 -12.56 -25.68
C PRO A 120 -3.68 -11.50 -25.94
N LEU A 121 -4.68 -11.85 -26.73
CA LEU A 121 -5.73 -10.92 -27.19
C LEU A 121 -6.42 -10.15 -26.05
N HIS A 122 -6.66 -10.80 -24.90
CA HIS A 122 -7.29 -10.15 -23.74
C HIS A 122 -6.39 -9.08 -23.09
N ILE A 123 -5.06 -9.28 -23.11
CA ILE A 123 -4.07 -8.30 -22.64
C ILE A 123 -4.03 -7.10 -23.60
N GLN A 124 -3.98 -7.38 -24.90
CA GLN A 124 -3.98 -6.33 -25.93
C GLN A 124 -5.24 -5.45 -25.84
N ILE A 125 -6.42 -6.07 -25.76
CA ILE A 125 -7.68 -5.34 -25.61
C ILE A 125 -7.71 -4.52 -24.32
N ALA A 126 -7.26 -5.08 -23.18
CA ALA A 126 -7.23 -4.33 -21.92
C ALA A 126 -6.29 -3.11 -21.99
N LYS A 127 -5.14 -3.26 -22.64
CA LYS A 127 -4.19 -2.19 -22.90
C LYS A 127 -4.79 -1.10 -23.78
N ASP A 128 -5.40 -1.46 -24.91
CA ASP A 128 -6.01 -0.50 -25.83
C ASP A 128 -7.14 0.28 -25.15
N VAL A 129 -7.98 -0.41 -24.37
CA VAL A 129 -9.05 0.21 -23.57
C VAL A 129 -8.48 1.18 -22.55
N MET A 130 -7.46 0.77 -21.78
CA MET A 130 -6.81 1.63 -20.79
C MET A 130 -6.23 2.88 -21.45
N GLU A 131 -5.55 2.74 -22.59
CA GLU A 131 -4.92 3.85 -23.32
C GLU A 131 -5.94 4.93 -23.74
N ARG A 132 -7.11 4.54 -24.26
CA ARG A 132 -8.15 5.51 -24.66
C ARG A 132 -8.87 6.11 -23.47
N CYS A 133 -9.10 5.31 -22.43
CA CYS A 133 -9.83 5.75 -21.24
C CYS A 133 -9.06 6.75 -20.38
N ILE A 134 -7.71 6.75 -20.41
CA ILE A 134 -6.90 7.68 -19.61
C ILE A 134 -7.27 9.15 -19.86
N HIS A 135 -7.49 9.55 -21.10
CA HIS A 135 -7.82 10.94 -21.44
C HIS A 135 -9.20 11.36 -20.92
N LEU A 136 -10.12 10.41 -20.78
CA LEU A 136 -11.47 10.63 -20.28
C LEU A 136 -11.52 10.82 -18.76
N LEU A 137 -10.41 10.61 -18.03
CA LEU A 137 -10.31 11.01 -16.62
C LEU A 137 -10.41 12.53 -16.44
N SER A 138 -10.10 13.29 -17.48
CA SER A 138 -10.16 14.75 -17.50
C SER A 138 -11.44 15.29 -18.15
N ASP A 139 -12.41 14.42 -18.44
CA ASP A 139 -13.72 14.79 -19.01
C ASP A 139 -14.48 15.74 -18.08
N SER A 140 -15.36 16.60 -18.60
CA SER A 140 -16.13 17.54 -17.76
C SER A 140 -17.23 16.86 -16.91
N SER A 141 -17.65 15.66 -17.31
CA SER A 141 -18.73 14.91 -16.68
C SER A 141 -18.20 13.98 -15.58
N LEU A 142 -18.52 14.28 -14.32
CA LEU A 142 -18.22 13.43 -13.17
C LEU A 142 -18.69 11.97 -13.38
N ARG A 143 -19.82 11.77 -14.06
CA ARG A 143 -20.33 10.42 -14.36
C ARG A 143 -19.39 9.64 -15.27
N ILE A 144 -18.81 10.31 -16.27
CA ILE A 144 -17.84 9.69 -17.18
C ILE A 144 -16.55 9.39 -16.40
N GLN A 145 -16.02 10.37 -15.66
CA GLN A 145 -14.83 10.21 -14.83
C GLN A 145 -14.93 9.01 -13.88
N LEU A 146 -16.03 8.88 -13.13
CA LEU A 146 -16.26 7.76 -12.22
C LEU A 146 -16.32 6.42 -12.96
N LYS A 147 -16.99 6.39 -14.13
CA LYS A 147 -17.07 5.17 -14.95
C LYS A 147 -15.71 4.78 -15.52
N VAL A 148 -14.89 5.76 -15.90
CA VAL A 148 -13.53 5.54 -16.39
C VAL A 148 -12.65 4.97 -15.27
N LEU A 149 -12.77 5.47 -14.05
CA LEU A 149 -12.08 4.87 -12.89
C LEU A 149 -12.53 3.41 -12.64
N ASP A 150 -13.81 3.07 -12.86
CA ASP A 150 -14.28 1.67 -12.87
C ASP A 150 -13.58 0.81 -13.92
N ILE A 151 -13.42 1.34 -15.14
CA ILE A 151 -12.74 0.64 -16.24
C ILE A 151 -11.25 0.45 -15.91
N LEU A 152 -10.57 1.48 -15.42
CA LEU A 152 -9.15 1.42 -15.09
C LEU A 152 -8.84 0.38 -14.01
N GLU A 153 -9.64 0.28 -12.95
CA GLU A 153 -9.48 -0.78 -11.94
C GLU A 153 -9.49 -2.17 -12.60
N LEU A 154 -10.45 -2.42 -13.50
CA LEU A 154 -10.55 -3.71 -14.19
C LEU A 154 -9.40 -3.95 -15.17
N CYS A 155 -8.96 -2.92 -15.90
CA CYS A 155 -7.78 -2.99 -16.77
C CYS A 155 -6.53 -3.39 -15.96
N VAL A 156 -6.31 -2.77 -14.79
CA VAL A 156 -5.20 -3.11 -13.91
C VAL A 156 -5.26 -4.58 -13.47
N CYS A 157 -6.44 -5.08 -13.07
CA CYS A 157 -6.60 -6.50 -12.71
C CYS A 157 -6.28 -7.48 -13.85
N ILE A 158 -6.44 -7.07 -15.11
CA ILE A 158 -6.11 -7.90 -16.28
C ILE A 158 -4.61 -7.80 -16.61
N LEU A 159 -4.03 -6.61 -16.48
CA LEU A 159 -2.67 -6.30 -16.88
C LEU A 159 -1.62 -6.58 -15.78
N CYS A 160 -2.03 -6.87 -14.54
CA CYS A 160 -1.11 -7.03 -13.39
C CYS A 160 -0.04 -8.12 -13.57
N GLN A 161 -0.30 -9.13 -14.41
CA GLN A 161 0.69 -10.20 -14.71
C GLN A 161 1.68 -9.82 -15.83
N ARG A 162 1.60 -8.60 -16.37
CA ARG A 162 2.43 -8.09 -17.47
C ARG A 162 2.90 -6.68 -17.13
N GLU A 163 3.88 -6.58 -16.23
CA GLU A 163 4.44 -5.30 -15.79
C GLU A 163 4.95 -4.43 -16.94
N ASP A 164 5.58 -5.03 -17.96
CA ASP A 164 6.06 -4.34 -19.17
C ASP A 164 4.96 -3.57 -19.90
N GLU A 165 3.71 -4.00 -19.77
CA GLU A 165 2.54 -3.35 -20.36
C GLU A 165 1.83 -2.43 -19.36
N LEU A 166 1.74 -2.85 -18.09
CA LEU A 166 1.04 -2.09 -17.06
C LEU A 166 1.79 -0.81 -16.67
N LEU A 167 3.09 -0.89 -16.36
CA LEU A 167 3.85 0.25 -15.81
C LEU A 167 3.86 1.48 -16.74
N PRO A 168 4.03 1.34 -18.08
CA PRO A 168 3.91 2.48 -18.98
C PRO A 168 2.51 3.10 -18.99
N MET A 169 1.45 2.28 -18.87
CA MET A 169 0.08 2.78 -18.78
C MET A 169 -0.16 3.52 -17.46
N VAL A 170 0.37 3.00 -16.35
CA VAL A 170 0.31 3.66 -15.04
C VAL A 170 1.06 4.98 -15.05
N HIS A 171 2.23 5.04 -15.70
CA HIS A 171 2.92 6.31 -15.90
C HIS A 171 2.02 7.31 -16.64
N ARG A 172 1.40 6.90 -17.74
CA ARG A 172 0.59 7.79 -18.56
C ARG A 172 -0.68 8.24 -17.83
N CYS A 173 -1.29 7.38 -17.01
CA CYS A 173 -2.49 7.71 -16.24
C CYS A 173 -2.20 8.56 -15.01
N TRP A 174 -0.96 8.56 -14.50
CA TRP A 174 -0.60 9.19 -13.22
C TRP A 174 -1.02 10.65 -13.10
N PRO A 175 -0.74 11.57 -14.06
CA PRO A 175 -1.08 12.97 -13.88
C PRO A 175 -2.60 13.20 -13.73
N ALA A 176 -3.40 12.49 -14.53
CA ALA A 176 -4.85 12.58 -14.47
C ALA A 176 -5.37 11.98 -13.16
N LEU A 177 -4.89 10.79 -12.77
CA LEU A 177 -5.27 10.14 -11.51
C LEU A 177 -4.90 11.01 -10.29
N LEU A 178 -3.68 11.58 -10.27
CA LEU A 178 -3.23 12.48 -9.21
C LEU A 178 -4.13 13.70 -9.09
N HIS A 179 -4.55 14.29 -10.21
CA HIS A 179 -5.52 15.37 -10.17
C HIS A 179 -6.84 14.92 -9.53
N ARG A 180 -7.37 13.74 -9.89
CA ARG A 180 -8.60 13.19 -9.29
C ARG A 180 -8.46 12.93 -7.79
N LEU A 181 -7.25 12.58 -7.33
CA LEU A 181 -6.96 12.33 -5.91
C LEU A 181 -6.83 13.61 -5.07
N THR A 182 -6.30 14.69 -5.66
CA THR A 182 -5.81 15.84 -4.88
C THR A 182 -6.53 17.16 -5.17
N ASN A 183 -7.07 17.35 -6.38
CA ASN A 183 -7.51 18.67 -6.87
C ASN A 183 -8.92 18.65 -7.51
N ASP A 184 -9.72 17.61 -7.27
CA ASP A 184 -10.97 17.38 -8.00
C ASP A 184 -12.23 17.46 -7.12
N ASP A 185 -13.40 17.27 -7.74
CA ASP A 185 -14.68 17.04 -7.07
C ASP A 185 -14.52 16.00 -5.95
N PRO A 186 -14.86 16.34 -4.69
CA PRO A 186 -14.76 15.43 -3.56
C PRO A 186 -15.53 14.11 -3.73
N LEU A 187 -16.48 14.02 -4.67
CA LEU A 187 -17.19 12.79 -5.02
C LEU A 187 -16.33 11.80 -5.83
N ALA A 188 -15.32 12.27 -6.56
CA ALA A 188 -14.42 11.42 -7.35
C ALA A 188 -13.30 10.81 -6.52
N VAL A 189 -12.84 11.53 -5.49
CA VAL A 189 -11.69 11.16 -4.64
C VAL A 189 -11.79 9.75 -4.05
N PRO A 190 -12.91 9.27 -3.47
CA PRO A 190 -12.97 7.92 -2.89
C PRO A 190 -12.75 6.85 -3.96
N ARG A 191 -13.31 7.06 -5.15
CA ARG A 191 -13.19 6.14 -6.26
C ARG A 191 -11.76 6.12 -6.80
N ALA A 192 -11.15 7.29 -6.96
CA ALA A 192 -9.77 7.44 -7.39
C ALA A 192 -8.79 6.83 -6.37
N PHE A 193 -9.04 7.01 -5.07
CA PHE A 193 -8.24 6.41 -4.01
C PHE A 193 -8.32 4.88 -4.03
N LYS A 194 -9.50 4.32 -4.30
CA LYS A 194 -9.63 2.87 -4.51
C LYS A 194 -8.80 2.37 -5.71
N VAL A 195 -8.80 3.11 -6.83
CA VAL A 195 -7.94 2.78 -7.98
C VAL A 195 -6.45 2.84 -7.60
N LEU A 196 -6.06 3.83 -6.80
CA LEU A 196 -4.69 3.92 -6.27
C LEU A 196 -4.30 2.70 -5.43
N CYS A 197 -5.21 2.18 -4.60
CA CYS A 197 -4.96 0.98 -3.80
C CYS A 197 -4.69 -0.25 -4.69
N VAL A 198 -5.52 -0.46 -5.71
CA VAL A 198 -5.35 -1.57 -6.68
C VAL A 198 -4.06 -1.43 -7.49
N LEU A 199 -3.70 -0.19 -7.85
CA LEU A 199 -2.42 0.11 -8.48
C LEU A 199 -1.24 -0.14 -7.54
N GLY A 200 -1.35 0.22 -6.26
CA GLY A 200 -0.32 -0.07 -5.25
C GLY A 200 -0.09 -1.57 -5.08
N GLU A 201 -1.17 -2.36 -5.07
CA GLU A 201 -1.10 -3.83 -5.05
C GLU A 201 -0.39 -4.43 -6.27
N SER A 202 -0.53 -3.80 -7.44
CA SER A 202 -0.03 -4.35 -8.72
C SER A 202 1.32 -3.76 -9.17
N CYS A 203 1.72 -2.60 -8.65
CA CYS A 203 2.90 -1.87 -9.13
C CYS A 203 3.91 -1.51 -8.03
N GLY A 204 3.58 -1.72 -6.75
CA GLY A 204 4.49 -1.59 -5.60
C GLY A 204 5.46 -0.39 -5.69
N ASP A 205 6.75 -0.70 -5.74
CA ASP A 205 7.86 0.26 -5.74
C ASP A 205 7.80 1.32 -6.82
N PHE A 206 7.24 1.00 -7.99
CA PHE A 206 7.06 1.96 -9.07
C PHE A 206 6.25 3.19 -8.62
N LEU A 207 5.30 3.00 -7.71
CA LEU A 207 4.44 4.05 -7.19
C LEU A 207 4.90 4.62 -5.85
N ARG A 208 5.73 3.91 -5.08
CA ARG A 208 6.18 4.27 -3.74
C ARG A 208 6.58 5.75 -3.64
N LYS A 209 7.55 6.19 -4.45
CA LYS A 209 8.08 7.56 -4.42
C LYS A 209 7.04 8.62 -4.82
N ARG A 210 6.14 8.29 -5.75
CA ARG A 210 5.10 9.22 -6.22
C ARG A 210 4.01 9.37 -5.16
N VAL A 211 3.57 8.28 -4.56
CA VAL A 211 2.58 8.29 -3.48
C VAL A 211 3.13 9.03 -2.26
N SER A 212 4.34 8.68 -1.82
CA SER A 212 5.06 9.35 -0.74
C SER A 212 5.10 10.88 -0.91
N LYS A 213 5.49 11.37 -2.09
CA LYS A 213 5.72 12.80 -2.31
C LYS A 213 4.46 13.59 -2.69
N GLU A 214 3.59 13.01 -3.50
CA GLU A 214 2.53 13.76 -4.19
C GLU A 214 1.14 13.52 -3.56
N VAL A 215 0.91 12.33 -2.99
CA VAL A 215 -0.41 11.91 -2.49
C VAL A 215 -0.47 11.95 -0.97
N LEU A 216 0.48 11.29 -0.31
CA LEU A 216 0.44 11.05 1.13
C LEU A 216 0.30 12.35 1.94
N PRO A 217 1.07 13.44 1.69
CA PRO A 217 0.95 14.68 2.46
C PRO A 217 -0.42 15.35 2.31
N ARG A 218 -1.10 15.15 1.18
CA ARG A 218 -2.44 15.70 0.92
C ARG A 218 -3.51 14.91 1.65
N LEU A 219 -3.43 13.58 1.60
CA LEU A 219 -4.34 12.70 2.32
C LEU A 219 -4.24 12.90 3.83
N THR A 220 -3.02 12.93 4.36
CA THR A 220 -2.78 13.08 5.81
C THR A 220 -3.21 14.46 6.31
N SER A 221 -2.90 15.52 5.57
CA SER A 221 -3.39 16.87 5.89
C SER A 221 -4.93 16.95 5.87
N SER A 222 -5.58 16.30 4.89
CA SER A 222 -7.04 16.26 4.80
C SER A 222 -7.66 15.51 5.99
N LEU A 223 -7.12 14.34 6.32
CA LEU A 223 -7.56 13.56 7.48
C LEU A 223 -7.39 14.34 8.78
N MET A 224 -6.23 14.96 9.02
CA MET A 224 -5.98 15.75 10.23
C MET A 224 -6.97 16.90 10.39
N LYS A 225 -7.33 17.59 9.30
CA LYS A 225 -8.34 18.66 9.33
C LYS A 225 -9.74 18.16 9.71
N GLN A 226 -10.06 16.89 9.44
CA GLN A 226 -11.38 16.32 9.71
C GLN A 226 -11.49 15.65 11.08
N VAL A 227 -10.38 15.42 11.80
CA VAL A 227 -10.36 14.75 13.12
C VAL A 227 -11.35 15.39 14.09
N GLU A 228 -11.24 16.71 14.33
CA GLU A 228 -12.10 17.40 15.28
C GLU A 228 -13.56 17.50 14.83
N VAL A 229 -13.78 17.62 13.51
CA VAL A 229 -15.13 17.68 12.92
C VAL A 229 -15.85 16.36 13.17
N SER A 230 -15.20 15.25 12.86
CA SER A 230 -15.74 13.90 13.04
C SER A 230 -15.92 13.54 14.51
N ALA A 231 -14.99 13.89 15.40
CA ALA A 231 -15.08 13.63 16.83
C ALA A 231 -16.23 14.35 17.55
N ARG A 232 -16.69 15.49 17.01
CA ARG A 232 -17.78 16.30 17.60
C ARG A 232 -19.12 16.10 16.89
N SER A 233 -19.13 15.23 15.87
CA SER A 233 -20.28 15.06 15.01
C SER A 233 -21.31 14.09 15.57
N GLY A 234 -22.59 14.40 15.37
CA GLY A 234 -23.70 13.50 15.68
C GLY A 234 -23.90 12.40 14.63
N PRO A 235 -24.86 11.49 14.84
CA PRO A 235 -25.09 10.31 13.99
C PRO A 235 -25.30 10.60 12.50
N VAL A 236 -25.87 11.77 12.16
CA VAL A 236 -26.15 12.21 10.79
C VAL A 236 -24.87 12.37 9.95
N TYR A 237 -23.72 12.60 10.60
CA TYR A 237 -22.44 12.77 9.92
C TYR A 237 -22.06 11.58 9.04
N THR A 238 -22.50 10.37 9.40
CA THR A 238 -22.27 9.14 8.62
C THR A 238 -22.83 9.18 7.19
N HIS A 239 -23.78 10.09 6.92
CA HIS A 239 -24.35 10.28 5.59
C HIS A 239 -23.60 11.34 4.75
N THR A 240 -22.69 12.10 5.36
CA THR A 240 -21.95 13.17 4.70
C THR A 240 -20.85 12.63 3.78
N LEU A 241 -20.45 13.45 2.81
CA LEU A 241 -19.32 13.13 1.94
C LEU A 241 -17.99 13.12 2.69
N ALA A 242 -17.81 14.04 3.66
CA ALA A 242 -16.61 14.10 4.49
C ALA A 242 -16.36 12.78 5.24
N TYR A 243 -17.40 12.23 5.88
CA TYR A 243 -17.33 10.92 6.53
C TYR A 243 -16.95 9.80 5.55
N LYS A 244 -17.60 9.75 4.38
CA LYS A 244 -17.32 8.71 3.37
C LYS A 244 -15.89 8.78 2.85
N LEU A 245 -15.35 9.99 2.70
CA LEU A 245 -13.96 10.23 2.33
C LEU A 245 -12.99 9.74 3.40
N GLN A 246 -13.17 10.15 4.66
CA GLN A 246 -12.34 9.69 5.77
C GLN A 246 -12.34 8.17 5.87
N LEU A 247 -13.53 7.56 5.79
CA LEU A 247 -13.68 6.10 5.88
C LEU A 247 -12.95 5.40 4.74
N ALA A 248 -13.14 5.86 3.49
CA ALA A 248 -12.48 5.26 2.33
C ALA A 248 -10.95 5.37 2.43
N VAL A 249 -10.42 6.52 2.88
CA VAL A 249 -8.98 6.69 3.06
C VAL A 249 -8.45 5.78 4.17
N LEU A 250 -9.06 5.78 5.36
CA LEU A 250 -8.62 4.93 6.47
C LEU A 250 -8.68 3.44 6.11
N GLN A 251 -9.71 2.98 5.39
CA GLN A 251 -9.82 1.58 4.99
C GLN A 251 -8.74 1.13 3.99
N GLY A 252 -8.24 2.02 3.14
CA GLY A 252 -7.20 1.68 2.15
C GLY A 252 -5.79 2.05 2.57
N LEU A 253 -5.60 2.96 3.55
CA LEU A 253 -4.29 3.51 3.88
C LEU A 253 -3.32 2.47 4.42
N GLY A 254 -3.76 1.61 5.34
CA GLY A 254 -2.93 0.53 5.90
C GLY A 254 -2.41 -0.43 4.82
N PRO A 255 -3.29 -1.10 4.07
CA PRO A 255 -2.88 -1.98 2.96
C PRO A 255 -2.01 -1.28 1.92
N LEU A 256 -2.30 -0.02 1.60
CA LEU A 256 -1.48 0.78 0.68
C LEU A 256 -0.06 0.99 1.22
N CYS A 257 0.10 1.28 2.51
CA CYS A 257 1.43 1.39 3.14
C CYS A 257 2.19 0.08 3.02
N VAL A 258 1.53 -1.06 3.25
CA VAL A 258 2.16 -2.39 3.16
C VAL A 258 2.59 -2.70 1.72
N LYS A 259 1.70 -2.50 0.75
CA LYS A 259 1.97 -2.82 -0.65
C LYS A 259 3.01 -1.94 -1.31
N LEU A 260 3.15 -0.70 -0.82
CA LEU A 260 4.20 0.22 -1.25
C LEU A 260 5.43 0.18 -0.35
N ASP A 261 5.42 -0.61 0.73
CA ASP A 261 6.49 -0.68 1.72
C ASP A 261 6.92 0.72 2.20
N LEU A 262 5.94 1.54 2.62
CA LEU A 262 6.18 2.89 3.13
C LEU A 262 6.81 2.83 4.52
N MET A 263 8.04 3.32 4.64
CA MET A 263 8.86 3.25 5.86
C MET A 263 9.30 4.64 6.32
N GLU A 264 9.94 4.70 7.48
CA GLU A 264 10.56 5.91 8.04
C GLU A 264 9.57 7.08 8.15
N ALA A 265 9.95 8.26 7.65
CA ALA A 265 9.18 9.49 7.75
C ALA A 265 7.78 9.42 7.11
N ASP A 266 7.54 8.50 6.18
CA ASP A 266 6.20 8.28 5.63
C ASP A 266 5.34 7.47 6.60
N LEU A 267 5.92 6.47 7.26
CA LEU A 267 5.23 5.68 8.28
C LEU A 267 4.91 6.51 9.51
N ASP A 268 5.87 7.29 10.01
CA ASP A 268 5.67 8.26 11.11
C ASP A 268 4.48 9.18 10.82
N ARG A 269 4.44 9.73 9.59
CA ARG A 269 3.37 10.63 9.17
C ARG A 269 2.01 9.94 9.15
N VAL A 270 1.94 8.68 8.72
CA VAL A 270 0.70 7.90 8.71
C VAL A 270 0.24 7.62 10.14
N ILE A 271 1.15 7.20 11.02
CA ILE A 271 0.86 6.95 12.44
C ILE A 271 0.32 8.22 13.10
N ASP A 272 1.04 9.33 13.01
CA ASP A 272 0.65 10.61 13.61
C ASP A 272 -0.73 11.08 13.13
N THR A 273 -1.03 10.84 11.86
CA THR A 273 -2.34 11.18 11.26
C THR A 273 -3.45 10.28 11.79
N CYS A 274 -3.17 9.01 12.03
CA CYS A 274 -4.16 8.01 12.40
C CYS A 274 -4.39 7.93 13.91
N LEU A 275 -3.40 8.24 14.76
CA LEU A 275 -3.52 8.20 16.22
C LEU A 275 -4.81 8.88 16.75
N PRO A 276 -5.18 10.10 16.31
CA PRO A 276 -6.40 10.76 16.78
C PRO A 276 -7.70 10.01 16.43
N TYR A 277 -7.66 9.14 15.42
CA TYR A 277 -8.81 8.33 15.01
C TYR A 277 -9.09 7.13 15.92
N LEU A 278 -8.14 6.77 16.82
CA LEU A 278 -8.35 5.78 17.88
C LEU A 278 -9.23 6.30 19.03
N SER A 279 -9.64 7.58 19.01
CA SER A 279 -10.51 8.13 20.05
C SER A 279 -11.92 7.55 19.98
N CYS A 280 -12.48 7.16 21.12
CA CYS A 280 -13.87 6.73 21.27
C CYS A 280 -14.89 7.83 20.92
N ARG A 281 -14.44 9.08 20.76
CA ARG A 281 -15.27 10.20 20.26
C ARG A 281 -15.50 10.15 18.76
N GLN A 282 -14.67 9.40 18.02
CA GLN A 282 -14.85 9.25 16.58
C GLN A 282 -16.05 8.35 16.26
N PRO A 283 -16.67 8.47 15.08
CA PRO A 283 -17.61 7.48 14.58
C PRO A 283 -17.01 6.06 14.61
N ILE A 284 -17.79 5.07 15.06
CA ILE A 284 -17.29 3.70 15.31
C ILE A 284 -16.58 3.09 14.10
N LYS A 285 -17.10 3.28 12.88
CA LYS A 285 -16.48 2.75 11.67
C LYS A 285 -15.16 3.42 11.31
N LEU A 286 -14.94 4.68 11.71
CA LEU A 286 -13.65 5.34 11.54
C LEU A 286 -12.63 4.78 12.55
N GLN A 287 -13.07 4.46 13.77
CA GLN A 287 -12.23 3.75 14.75
C GLN A 287 -11.85 2.36 14.24
N GLU A 288 -12.82 1.57 13.78
CA GLU A 288 -12.58 0.23 13.19
C GLU A 288 -11.61 0.28 12.01
N ALA A 289 -11.80 1.24 11.09
CA ALA A 289 -10.89 1.44 9.98
C ALA A 289 -9.48 1.85 10.46
N CYS A 290 -9.38 2.72 11.47
CA CYS A 290 -8.10 3.11 12.06
C CYS A 290 -7.38 1.94 12.75
N LEU A 291 -8.10 1.10 13.49
CA LEU A 291 -7.55 -0.15 14.03
C LEU A 291 -6.97 -1.03 12.93
N SER A 292 -7.69 -1.16 11.80
CA SER A 292 -7.19 -1.90 10.63
C SER A 292 -5.94 -1.27 10.02
N VAL A 293 -5.80 0.06 10.05
CA VAL A 293 -4.56 0.75 9.63
C VAL A 293 -3.42 0.30 10.52
N PHE A 294 -3.55 0.46 11.84
CA PHE A 294 -2.48 0.10 12.79
C PHE A 294 -2.07 -1.36 12.66
N ARG A 295 -3.00 -2.29 12.44
CA ARG A 295 -2.65 -3.70 12.13
C ARG A 295 -1.73 -3.84 10.93
N SER A 296 -2.02 -3.14 9.85
CA SER A 296 -1.14 -3.13 8.67
C SER A 296 0.21 -2.46 8.95
N LEU A 297 0.25 -1.44 9.83
CA LEU A 297 1.50 -0.75 10.17
C LEU A 297 2.38 -1.58 11.10
N MET A 298 1.78 -2.39 11.98
CA MET A 298 2.51 -3.34 12.83
C MET A 298 3.26 -4.39 11.99
N ASP A 299 2.71 -4.77 10.83
CA ASP A 299 3.40 -5.65 9.87
C ASP A 299 4.62 -4.98 9.20
N LEU A 300 4.69 -3.64 9.20
CA LEU A 300 5.81 -2.87 8.64
C LEU A 300 6.87 -2.54 9.67
N ASP A 301 6.44 -2.00 10.82
CA ASP A 301 7.29 -1.64 11.94
C ASP A 301 6.51 -1.79 13.26
N SER A 302 6.68 -2.95 13.89
CA SER A 302 6.06 -3.29 15.17
C SER A 302 6.52 -2.35 16.28
N ASP A 303 7.81 -2.02 16.32
CA ASP A 303 8.42 -1.29 17.42
C ASP A 303 7.96 0.17 17.42
N LEU A 304 7.90 0.79 16.23
CA LEU A 304 7.37 2.14 16.08
C LEU A 304 5.89 2.21 16.47
N CYS A 305 5.06 1.27 16.02
CA CYS A 305 3.66 1.21 16.39
C CYS A 305 3.48 1.03 17.90
N TRP A 306 4.22 0.08 18.50
CA TRP A 306 4.22 -0.14 19.94
C TRP A 306 4.59 1.12 20.71
N PHE A 307 5.65 1.81 20.28
CA PHE A 307 6.12 3.04 20.92
C PHE A 307 5.07 4.15 20.84
N SER A 308 4.54 4.42 19.64
CA SER A 308 3.52 5.47 19.45
C SER A 308 2.23 5.20 20.23
N LEU A 309 1.81 3.93 20.35
CA LEU A 309 0.65 3.54 21.14
C LEU A 309 0.88 3.72 22.64
N ASN A 310 2.03 3.29 23.17
CA ASN A 310 2.36 3.48 24.58
C ASN A 310 2.61 4.95 24.95
N GLU A 311 3.12 5.78 24.03
CA GLU A 311 3.20 7.23 24.23
C GLU A 311 1.80 7.86 24.41
N LEU A 312 0.79 7.31 23.74
CA LEU A 312 -0.59 7.77 23.83
C LEU A 312 -1.29 7.27 25.12
N CYS A 313 -1.17 5.97 25.40
CA CYS A 313 -1.72 5.31 26.58
C CYS A 313 -0.88 4.09 26.94
N CYS A 314 -0.14 4.15 28.06
CA CYS A 314 0.69 3.05 28.53
C CYS A 314 -0.01 2.33 29.71
N PRO A 315 -0.44 1.07 29.55
CA PRO A 315 -1.16 0.35 30.59
C PRO A 315 -0.25 -0.29 31.65
N VAL A 316 1.04 -0.44 31.35
CA VAL A 316 2.02 -1.14 32.18
C VAL A 316 3.11 -0.17 32.62
N ALA A 317 3.59 -0.32 33.84
CA ALA A 317 4.82 0.33 34.29
C ALA A 317 6.02 -0.56 33.89
N TYR A 318 6.92 -0.03 33.07
CA TYR A 318 8.13 -0.75 32.68
C TYR A 318 9.21 -0.59 33.74
N GLU A 319 9.34 -1.59 34.60
CA GLU A 319 10.43 -1.66 35.58
C GLU A 319 11.73 -2.13 34.89
N PRO A 320 12.87 -1.44 35.12
CA PRO A 320 14.13 -1.85 34.54
C PRO A 320 14.54 -3.22 35.11
N PRO A 321 15.02 -4.16 34.28
CA PRO A 321 15.40 -5.50 34.74
C PRO A 321 16.64 -5.50 35.64
N HIS A 322 17.37 -4.38 35.71
CA HIS A 322 18.54 -4.22 36.55
C HIS A 322 18.57 -2.80 37.16
N PRO A 323 18.97 -2.62 38.43
CA PRO A 323 18.96 -1.32 39.12
C PRO A 323 19.92 -0.26 38.55
N HIS A 324 20.80 -0.63 37.62
CA HIS A 324 21.68 0.32 36.91
C HIS A 324 21.07 0.87 35.61
N LEU A 325 19.97 0.30 35.15
CA LEU A 325 19.26 0.78 33.98
C LEU A 325 18.23 1.83 34.42
N LEU A 326 18.09 2.87 33.61
CA LEU A 326 17.08 3.89 33.84
C LEU A 326 15.71 3.33 33.47
N PRO A 327 14.65 3.65 34.25
CA PRO A 327 13.29 3.28 33.89
C PRO A 327 12.90 3.96 32.57
N VAL A 328 12.15 3.25 31.73
CA VAL A 328 11.62 3.81 30.49
C VAL A 328 10.47 4.73 30.85
N THR A 329 10.61 6.02 30.54
CA THR A 329 9.56 7.01 30.77
C THR A 329 8.75 7.20 29.49
N LEU A 330 7.54 6.65 29.45
CA LEU A 330 6.61 6.87 28.35
C LEU A 330 5.58 7.92 28.75
N SER A 331 5.28 8.85 27.85
CA SER A 331 4.32 9.93 28.09
C SER A 331 2.94 9.42 28.45
N GLY A 332 2.58 8.21 28.02
CA GLY A 332 1.29 7.57 28.30
C GLY A 332 1.19 6.94 29.70
N SER A 333 2.29 6.84 30.44
CA SER A 333 2.35 6.23 31.77
C SER A 333 1.56 7.05 32.80
N ASP A 334 0.99 6.37 33.79
CA ASP A 334 0.26 6.96 34.93
C ASP A 334 -0.94 7.86 34.55
N LYS A 335 -1.38 7.82 33.29
CA LYS A 335 -2.58 8.55 32.86
C LYS A 335 -3.84 7.75 33.23
N PRO A 336 -4.89 8.39 33.76
CA PRO A 336 -6.18 7.74 33.91
C PRO A 336 -6.75 7.34 32.54
N ARG A 337 -7.69 6.40 32.53
CA ARG A 337 -8.42 6.01 31.30
C ARG A 337 -8.91 7.27 30.58
N ASN A 338 -8.60 7.36 29.30
CA ASN A 338 -8.89 8.50 28.46
C ASN A 338 -9.64 8.04 27.20
N GLN A 339 -9.90 8.98 26.28
CA GLN A 339 -10.68 8.71 25.07
C GLN A 339 -10.03 7.67 24.12
N PHE A 340 -8.76 7.34 24.27
CA PHE A 340 -8.03 6.40 23.41
C PHE A 340 -7.87 5.01 24.04
N THR A 341 -8.09 4.88 25.34
CA THR A 341 -7.68 3.70 26.13
C THR A 341 -8.20 2.38 25.56
N ASP A 342 -9.47 2.29 25.19
CA ASP A 342 -10.07 1.00 24.76
C ASP A 342 -9.45 0.48 23.46
N ASN A 343 -9.30 1.36 22.46
CA ASN A 343 -8.73 1.00 21.17
C ASN A 343 -7.21 0.77 21.25
N VAL A 344 -6.49 1.57 22.03
CA VAL A 344 -5.05 1.37 22.24
C VAL A 344 -4.78 0.04 22.94
N LEU A 345 -5.54 -0.28 23.99
CA LEU A 345 -5.43 -1.57 24.68
C LEU A 345 -5.71 -2.75 23.75
N THR A 346 -6.70 -2.60 22.85
CA THR A 346 -7.01 -3.64 21.85
C THR A 346 -5.80 -3.91 20.95
N LEU A 347 -5.11 -2.87 20.48
CA LEU A 347 -3.90 -3.02 19.66
C LEU A 347 -2.71 -3.55 20.46
N LEU A 348 -2.49 -3.06 21.68
CA LEU A 348 -1.38 -3.52 22.53
C LEU A 348 -1.49 -5.00 22.89
N GLN A 349 -2.70 -5.51 23.11
CA GLN A 349 -2.94 -6.94 23.34
C GLN A 349 -2.56 -7.82 22.15
N GLU A 350 -2.58 -7.29 20.92
CA GLU A 350 -2.17 -8.03 19.72
C GLU A 350 -0.65 -8.22 19.66
N PHE A 351 0.15 -7.37 20.32
CA PHE A 351 1.60 -7.57 20.46
C PHE A 351 1.97 -8.70 21.44
N ASP A 352 1.15 -8.87 22.49
CA ASP A 352 1.39 -9.86 23.55
C ASP A 352 0.78 -11.24 23.23
N ALA A 353 0.06 -11.36 22.11
CA ALA A 353 -0.52 -12.64 21.69
C ALA A 353 0.62 -13.64 21.39
N PRO A 354 0.63 -14.84 22.01
CA PRO A 354 1.63 -15.84 21.71
C PRO A 354 1.57 -16.18 20.22
N GLN A 355 2.66 -15.93 19.49
CA GLN A 355 2.81 -16.45 18.14
C GLN A 355 2.71 -17.98 18.26
N GLU A 356 1.67 -18.58 17.69
CA GLU A 356 1.50 -20.04 17.59
C GLU A 356 2.58 -20.62 16.66
N GLN A 357 3.84 -20.61 17.09
CA GLN A 357 4.98 -21.25 16.44
C GLN A 357 5.98 -21.72 17.50
N ASP A 358 5.52 -22.58 18.42
CA ASP A 358 6.39 -23.41 19.27
C ASP A 358 5.64 -24.69 19.68
N ALA A 359 5.01 -25.34 18.71
CA ALA A 359 4.43 -26.68 18.87
C ALA A 359 4.63 -27.51 17.61
N THR A 360 5.87 -27.90 17.35
CA THR A 360 6.19 -29.16 16.65
C THR A 360 7.49 -29.74 17.18
#